data_AF-A0A535ZX20-F1
#
_entry.id   AF-A0A535ZX20-F1
#
_cell.length_a   1.000
_cell.length_b   1.000
_cell.length_c   1.000
_cell.angle_alpha   90.00
_cell.angle_beta   90.00
_cell.angle_gamma   90.00
#
_symmetry.space_group_name_H-M   'P 1'
#
loop_
_entity.id
_entity.type
_entity.pdbx_description
1 polymer ?
#
loop_
_entity_poly.entity_id
_entity_poly.type
_entity_poly.pdbx_seq_one_letter_code
_entity_poly.pdbx_strand_id
1 'polypeptide(L)'
;MEDPSPPRRRRHGLARTGGRRATREAGGRDREVRPGEGRLDHEAANLLLLADPGYDGTRIEARRGALRVRALRGPGSLALDGPVGSPVTLLPVAGDAERVRTVGLRYPLAAETLRFGRARGLSNEIAASPASVSFENGTLLIFESPQGGAT
;
A
#
# COMPACT_ATOMS: atom_id res chain seq x y z
N MET A 1 -16.06 -30.95 -52.72
CA MET A 1 -14.79 -30.35 -53.14
C MET A 1 -14.32 -29.53 -51.97
N GLU A 2 -13.59 -30.20 -51.07
CA GLU A 2 -13.27 -29.74 -49.72
C GLU A 2 -12.09 -28.77 -49.73
N ASP A 3 -12.18 -27.76 -48.86
CA ASP A 3 -11.18 -26.73 -48.58
C ASP A 3 -10.20 -27.22 -47.47
N PRO A 4 -8.87 -27.20 -47.66
CA PRO A 4 -7.94 -27.64 -46.63
C PRO A 4 -7.65 -26.53 -45.60
N SER A 5 -8.19 -26.70 -44.40
CA SER A 5 -7.84 -25.93 -43.20
C SER A 5 -6.37 -26.12 -42.77
N PRO A 6 -5.65 -25.06 -42.35
CA PRO A 6 -4.28 -25.17 -41.84
C PRO A 6 -4.20 -25.62 -40.36
N PRO A 7 -3.04 -26.13 -39.90
CA PRO A 7 -2.92 -26.95 -38.70
C PRO A 7 -2.90 -26.16 -37.38
N ARG A 8 -3.45 -26.81 -36.34
CA ARG A 8 -3.48 -26.38 -34.93
C ARG A 8 -2.07 -26.26 -34.34
N ARG A 9 -1.72 -25.09 -33.79
CA ARG A 9 -0.58 -24.95 -32.87
C ARG A 9 -1.02 -25.14 -31.43
N ARG A 10 -0.61 -26.26 -30.82
CA ARG A 10 -0.47 -26.39 -29.37
C ARG A 10 0.70 -25.52 -28.92
N ARG A 11 0.53 -24.75 -27.85
CA ARG A 11 1.65 -24.31 -27.01
C ARG A 11 1.40 -24.76 -25.58
N HIS A 12 2.35 -25.54 -25.11
CA HIS A 12 2.56 -25.99 -23.74
C HIS A 12 2.75 -24.81 -22.78
N GLY A 13 2.49 -25.11 -21.51
CA GLY A 13 2.49 -24.15 -20.42
C GLY A 13 3.86 -23.72 -19.92
N LEU A 14 3.79 -22.88 -18.90
CA LEU A 14 4.72 -22.52 -17.82
C LEU A 14 4.39 -21.06 -17.47
N ALA A 15 4.39 -20.56 -16.25
CA ALA A 15 4.62 -21.10 -14.93
C ALA A 15 4.05 -20.03 -13.97
N ARG A 16 3.57 -20.46 -12.81
CA ARG A 16 3.46 -19.57 -11.65
C ARG A 16 4.86 -19.05 -11.31
N THR A 17 5.02 -17.72 -11.21
CA THR A 17 6.05 -17.16 -10.34
C THR A 17 5.61 -15.80 -9.81
N GLY A 18 5.37 -15.74 -8.50
CA GLY A 18 5.15 -14.50 -7.77
C GLY A 18 6.33 -13.54 -7.96
N GLY A 19 6.01 -12.27 -8.20
CA GLY A 19 7.00 -11.20 -8.28
C GLY A 19 7.54 -10.83 -6.90
N ARG A 20 8.35 -11.70 -6.30
CA ARG A 20 9.39 -11.24 -5.37
C ARG A 20 10.49 -10.62 -6.23
N ARG A 21 10.63 -9.30 -6.21
CA ARG A 21 11.85 -8.58 -6.62
C ARG A 21 12.37 -7.87 -5.37
N ALA A 22 13.33 -8.41 -4.63
CA ALA A 22 14.74 -8.68 -4.96
C ALA A 22 15.53 -7.38 -5.20
N THR A 23 15.85 -6.71 -4.09
CA THR A 23 17.11 -5.99 -3.93
C THR A 23 18.24 -6.89 -4.46
N ARG A 24 18.95 -6.45 -5.49
CA ARG A 24 20.16 -7.14 -5.94
C ARG A 24 21.35 -6.47 -5.27
N GLU A 25 22.09 -7.23 -4.48
CA GLU A 25 23.36 -6.79 -3.93
C GLU A 25 24.39 -6.77 -5.06
N ALA A 26 24.65 -5.58 -5.61
CA ALA A 26 25.93 -5.31 -6.25
C ALA A 26 26.92 -4.98 -5.14
N GLY A 27 28.15 -5.50 -5.21
CA GLY A 27 29.18 -5.42 -4.16
C GLY A 27 29.72 -4.01 -3.86
N GLY A 28 28.86 -3.11 -3.42
CA GLY A 28 29.15 -1.76 -2.92
C GLY A 28 28.08 -1.36 -1.90
N ARG A 29 28.34 -0.36 -1.06
CA ARG A 29 27.35 0.13 -0.07
C ARG A 29 26.13 0.82 -0.71
N ASP A 30 26.04 0.79 -2.03
CA ASP A 30 25.04 1.47 -2.83
C ASP A 30 23.89 0.52 -3.14
N ARG A 31 22.71 0.85 -2.59
CA ARG A 31 21.46 0.13 -2.87
C ARG A 31 20.64 0.94 -3.87
N GLU A 32 20.61 0.49 -5.12
CA GLU A 32 19.73 1.05 -6.15
C GLU A 32 18.33 0.43 -6.05
N VAL A 33 17.30 1.27 -5.92
CA VAL A 33 15.89 0.86 -6.01
C VAL A 33 15.35 1.33 -7.35
N ARG A 34 14.86 0.40 -8.17
CA ARG A 34 14.29 0.71 -9.49
C ARG A 34 12.76 0.75 -9.39
N PRO A 35 12.13 1.92 -9.56
CA PRO A 35 10.67 2.03 -9.57
C PRO A 35 10.06 1.40 -10.83
N GLY A 36 8.76 1.10 -10.77
CA GLY A 36 8.01 0.48 -11.87
C GLY A 36 7.86 1.37 -13.10
N GLU A 37 7.30 0.79 -14.16
CA GLU A 37 7.02 1.45 -15.43
C GLU A 37 5.84 2.44 -15.32
N GLY A 38 6.15 3.73 -15.13
CA GLY A 38 5.19 4.83 -15.02
C GLY A 38 5.86 6.17 -14.68
N ARG A 39 5.10 7.28 -14.71
CA ARG A 39 5.53 8.59 -14.19
C ARG A 39 5.46 8.59 -12.66
N LEU A 40 6.39 7.86 -12.02
CA LEU A 40 6.46 7.72 -10.57
C LEU A 40 6.51 9.08 -9.87
N ASP A 41 7.20 10.05 -10.47
CA ASP A 41 7.27 11.43 -10.03
C ASP A 41 5.87 12.07 -9.89
N HIS A 42 4.98 11.84 -10.85
CA HIS A 42 3.60 12.33 -10.77
C HIS A 42 2.80 11.64 -9.67
N GLU A 43 2.93 10.31 -9.56
CA GLU A 43 2.22 9.54 -8.53
C GLU A 43 2.68 9.94 -7.12
N ALA A 44 3.98 10.11 -6.93
CA ALA A 44 4.56 10.59 -5.68
C ALA A 44 4.06 12.00 -5.33
N ALA A 45 4.03 12.93 -6.29
CA ALA A 45 3.53 14.28 -6.08
C ALA A 45 2.06 14.29 -5.63
N ASN A 46 1.20 13.52 -6.31
CA ASN A 46 -0.22 13.42 -5.96
C ASN A 46 -0.45 12.81 -4.57
N LEU A 47 0.35 11.81 -4.18
CA LEU A 47 0.26 11.21 -2.85
C LEU A 47 0.76 12.15 -1.75
N LEU A 48 1.83 12.91 -2.01
CA LEU A 48 2.35 13.90 -1.07
C LEU A 48 1.40 15.10 -0.92
N LEU A 49 0.65 15.46 -1.95
CA LEU A 49 -0.41 16.48 -1.86
C LEU A 49 -1.46 16.13 -0.80
N LEU A 50 -1.80 14.84 -0.63
CA LEU A 50 -2.74 14.41 0.41
C LEU A 50 -2.23 14.75 1.81
N ALA A 51 -0.90 14.75 2.00
CA ALA A 51 -0.21 14.97 3.26
C ALA A 51 0.08 16.46 3.55
N ASP A 52 -0.23 17.37 2.63
CA ASP A 52 0.04 18.81 2.79
C ASP A 52 -0.72 19.38 4.01
N PRO A 53 -0.05 20.00 5.00
CA PRO A 53 -0.71 20.59 6.16
C PRO A 53 -1.81 21.61 5.85
N GLY A 54 -1.78 22.26 4.68
CA GLY A 54 -2.81 23.19 4.22
C GLY A 54 -4.20 22.56 4.02
N TYR A 55 -4.28 21.23 3.99
CA TYR A 55 -5.54 20.48 3.95
C TYR A 55 -5.96 19.91 5.30
N ASP A 56 -5.40 20.40 6.41
CA ASP A 56 -5.88 20.00 7.72
C ASP A 56 -7.38 20.31 7.89
N GLY A 57 -8.11 19.42 8.57
CA GLY A 57 -9.57 19.47 8.66
C GLY A 57 -10.34 19.13 7.36
N THR A 58 -9.66 18.97 6.22
CA THR A 58 -10.29 18.59 4.94
C THR A 58 -10.07 17.11 4.66
N ARG A 59 -11.16 16.40 4.35
CA ARG A 59 -11.08 14.99 3.94
C ARG A 59 -10.72 14.88 2.46
N ILE A 60 -9.47 14.53 2.19
CA ILE A 60 -8.99 14.25 0.83
C ILE A 60 -8.59 12.79 0.74
N GLU A 61 -8.96 12.14 -0.38
CA GLU A 61 -8.56 10.77 -0.68
C GLU A 61 -8.18 10.64 -2.15
N ALA A 62 -7.18 9.82 -2.43
CA ALA A 62 -6.87 9.36 -3.78
C ALA A 62 -7.46 7.97 -4.01
N ARG A 63 -7.87 7.70 -5.25
CA ARG A 63 -8.39 6.40 -5.67
C ARG A 63 -7.74 5.93 -6.96
N ARG A 64 -7.44 4.63 -7.04
CA ARG A 64 -6.97 3.96 -8.25
C ARG A 64 -7.55 2.54 -8.31
N GLY A 65 -8.61 2.36 -9.09
CA GLY A 65 -9.40 1.13 -9.04
C GLY A 65 -9.94 0.90 -7.63
N ALA A 66 -9.68 -0.27 -7.05
CA ALA A 66 -10.06 -0.58 -5.67
C ALA A 66 -9.15 0.09 -4.62
N LEU A 67 -7.92 0.50 -4.98
CA LEU A 67 -7.02 1.15 -4.03
C LEU A 67 -7.57 2.52 -3.61
N ARG A 68 -7.62 2.73 -2.31
CA ARG A 68 -7.93 4.00 -1.66
C ARG A 68 -6.73 4.45 -0.82
N VAL A 69 -6.39 5.73 -0.90
CA VAL A 69 -5.34 6.32 -0.06
C VAL A 69 -5.90 7.53 0.67
N ARG A 70 -5.70 7.58 1.99
CA ARG A 70 -6.13 8.67 2.87
C ARG A 70 -4.94 9.21 3.64
N ALA A 71 -4.91 10.52 3.86
CA ALA A 71 -3.99 11.11 4.82
C ALA A 71 -4.68 11.29 6.18
N LEU A 72 -3.97 10.98 7.25
CA LEU A 72 -4.35 11.30 8.62
C LEU A 72 -3.19 12.05 9.28
N ARG A 73 -3.51 13.13 9.99
CA ARG A 73 -2.55 13.94 10.77
C ARG A 73 -2.80 13.70 12.26
N GLY A 74 -1.73 13.65 13.02
CA GLY A 74 -1.77 13.44 14.47
C GLY A 74 -2.06 14.76 15.22
N PRO A 75 -2.79 14.72 16.34
CA PRO A 75 -3.44 13.54 16.91
C PRO A 75 -4.72 13.16 16.16
N GLY A 76 -4.90 11.87 15.88
CA GLY A 76 -6.03 11.43 15.06
C GLY A 76 -6.33 9.94 15.11
N SER A 77 -7.53 9.58 14.64
CA SER A 77 -7.98 8.19 14.51
C SER A 77 -8.77 8.01 13.22
N LEU A 78 -8.64 6.85 12.60
CA LEU A 78 -9.34 6.50 11.37
C LEU A 78 -9.85 5.06 11.43
N ALA A 79 -11.15 4.90 11.16
CA ALA A 79 -11.75 3.59 10.92
C ALA A 79 -11.33 3.04 9.55
N LEU A 80 -11.06 1.74 9.53
CA LEU A 80 -10.71 0.99 8.33
C LEU A 80 -11.91 0.12 7.96
N ASP A 81 -12.57 0.47 6.86
CA ASP A 81 -13.89 -0.08 6.49
C ASP A 81 -13.78 -1.23 5.46
N GLY A 82 -12.57 -1.72 5.21
CA GLY A 82 -12.35 -2.84 4.29
C GLY A 82 -12.82 -4.18 4.88
N PRO A 83 -13.20 -5.17 4.04
CA PRO A 83 -13.48 -6.52 4.52
C PRO A 83 -12.24 -7.17 5.15
N VAL A 84 -12.44 -8.16 6.02
CA VAL A 84 -11.37 -9.06 6.49
C VAL A 84 -10.63 -9.64 5.28
N GLY A 85 -9.31 -9.63 5.32
CA GLY A 85 -8.45 -9.97 4.19
C GLY A 85 -7.91 -8.77 3.41
N SER A 86 -8.45 -7.57 3.62
CA SER A 86 -8.01 -6.38 2.88
C SER A 86 -6.60 -5.94 3.29
N PRO A 87 -5.66 -5.79 2.34
CA PRO A 87 -4.35 -5.21 2.63
C PRO A 87 -4.45 -3.75 3.08
N VAL A 88 -3.69 -3.44 4.12
CA VAL A 88 -3.54 -2.10 4.70
C VAL A 88 -2.05 -1.76 4.78
N THR A 89 -1.67 -0.57 4.34
CA THR A 89 -0.32 -0.04 4.53
C THR A 89 -0.39 1.30 5.23
N LEU A 90 0.41 1.45 6.29
CA LEU A 90 0.59 2.68 7.07
C LEU A 90 1.97 3.23 6.76
N LEU A 91 2.01 4.33 6.01
CA LEU A 91 3.26 4.95 5.56
C LEU A 91 3.44 6.32 6.24
N PRO A 92 4.40 6.48 7.16
CA PRO A 92 4.77 7.78 7.67
C PRO A 92 5.35 8.64 6.55
N VAL A 93 4.91 9.89 6.49
CA VAL A 93 5.37 10.90 5.53
C VAL A 93 5.67 12.21 6.27
N ALA A 94 6.57 13.02 5.69
CA ALA A 94 7.04 14.28 6.28
C ALA A 94 7.65 14.15 7.69
N GLY A 95 8.09 12.95 8.09
CA GLY A 95 8.65 12.66 9.40
C GLY A 95 8.17 11.33 9.95
N ASP A 96 8.51 11.07 11.21
CA ASP A 96 8.06 9.88 11.93
C ASP A 96 6.60 10.04 12.39
N ALA A 97 5.90 8.91 12.48
CA ALA A 97 4.60 8.85 13.14
C ALA A 97 4.75 8.17 14.49
N GLU A 98 4.36 8.85 15.56
CA GLU A 98 4.62 8.41 16.93
C GLU A 98 3.38 7.81 17.59
N ARG A 99 3.61 6.80 18.42
CA ARG A 99 2.60 6.17 19.27
C ARG A 99 1.44 5.60 18.45
N VAL A 100 1.78 5.02 17.30
CA VAL A 100 0.82 4.39 16.39
C VAL A 100 0.25 3.14 17.04
N ARG A 101 -1.08 3.08 17.11
CA ARG A 101 -1.87 1.96 17.60
C ARG A 101 -2.80 1.49 16.51
N THR A 102 -3.00 0.17 16.41
CA THR A 102 -3.95 -0.41 15.46
C THR A 102 -4.81 -1.45 16.15
N VAL A 103 -6.08 -1.51 15.77
CA VAL A 103 -7.04 -2.53 16.19
C VAL A 103 -7.51 -3.29 14.96
N GLY A 104 -7.80 -4.59 15.11
CA GLY A 104 -8.36 -5.42 14.04
C GLY A 104 -7.39 -5.76 12.90
N LEU A 105 -6.12 -5.36 12.99
CA LEU A 105 -5.10 -5.69 11.99
C LEU A 105 -4.28 -6.92 12.38
N ARG A 106 -3.87 -7.70 11.38
CA ARG A 106 -3.11 -8.95 11.52
C ARG A 106 -1.78 -8.76 12.24
N TYR A 107 -1.10 -7.65 11.96
CA TYR A 107 0.15 -7.27 12.62
C TYR A 107 -0.10 -6.03 13.47
N PRO A 108 -0.55 -6.18 14.73
CA PRO A 108 -0.93 -5.05 15.55
C PRO A 108 0.26 -4.15 15.88
N LEU A 109 0.00 -2.86 16.00
CA LEU A 109 0.90 -1.86 16.55
C LEU A 109 0.39 -1.44 17.93
N ALA A 110 1.30 -1.38 18.91
CA ALA A 110 0.97 -1.09 20.31
C ALA A 110 1.67 0.19 20.81
N ALA A 111 1.32 1.34 20.25
CA ALA A 111 2.00 2.63 20.45
C ALA A 111 3.47 2.62 20.02
N GLU A 112 3.71 2.04 18.86
CA GLU A 112 5.04 2.01 18.24
C GLU A 112 5.28 3.30 17.43
N THR A 113 6.55 3.70 17.28
CA THR A 113 6.93 4.74 16.33
C THR A 113 7.18 4.11 14.96
N LEU A 114 6.42 4.52 13.96
CA LEU A 114 6.71 4.22 12.56
C LEU A 114 7.70 5.26 12.04
N ARG A 115 8.93 4.81 11.76
CA ARG A 115 10.01 5.69 11.28
C ARG A 115 9.88 5.95 9.79
N PHE A 116 10.06 7.19 9.37
CA PHE A 116 10.13 7.57 7.96
C PHE A 116 11.18 6.73 7.22
N GLY A 117 10.83 6.26 6.02
CA GLY A 117 11.71 5.44 5.19
C GLY A 117 11.93 3.99 5.67
N ARG A 118 11.22 3.53 6.72
CA ARG A 118 11.29 2.13 7.19
C ARG A 118 10.00 1.35 6.94
N ALA A 119 10.13 0.04 6.76
CA ALA A 119 9.05 -0.83 6.29
C ALA A 119 8.08 -1.38 7.37
N ARG A 120 8.15 -0.95 8.64
CA ARG A 120 7.40 -1.58 9.75
C ARG A 120 5.88 -1.55 9.60
N GLY A 121 5.34 -0.55 8.91
CA GLY A 121 3.90 -0.37 8.66
C GLY A 121 3.39 -0.86 7.30
N LEU A 122 4.25 -1.50 6.49
CA LEU A 122 3.88 -1.98 5.17
C LEU A 122 3.19 -3.35 5.23
N SER A 123 2.25 -3.60 4.32
CA SER A 123 1.66 -4.92 4.06
C SER A 123 0.95 -5.56 5.27
N ASN A 124 0.24 -4.77 6.06
CA ASN A 124 -0.72 -5.28 7.04
C ASN A 124 -2.02 -5.73 6.36
N GLU A 125 -2.93 -6.28 7.15
CA GLU A 125 -4.19 -6.83 6.65
C GLU A 125 -5.27 -6.69 7.72
N ILE A 126 -6.50 -6.38 7.33
CA ILE A 126 -7.64 -6.43 8.26
C ILE A 126 -7.89 -7.89 8.61
N ALA A 127 -7.68 -8.26 9.88
CA ALA A 127 -7.91 -9.59 10.41
C ALA A 127 -9.26 -9.72 11.12
N ALA A 128 -9.79 -8.62 11.66
CA ALA A 128 -11.08 -8.59 12.34
C ALA A 128 -11.70 -7.19 12.31
N SER A 129 -13.03 -7.13 12.37
CA SER A 129 -13.78 -5.89 12.55
C SER A 129 -14.24 -5.75 14.02
N PRO A 130 -14.20 -4.55 14.62
CA PRO A 130 -13.79 -3.29 14.01
C PRO A 130 -12.26 -3.19 13.82
N ALA A 131 -11.85 -2.51 12.75
CA ALA A 131 -10.45 -2.20 12.47
C ALA A 131 -10.22 -0.68 12.44
N SER A 132 -9.09 -0.24 13.01
CA SER A 132 -8.74 1.18 13.10
C SER A 132 -7.26 1.41 13.26
N VAL A 133 -6.84 2.65 12.98
CA VAL A 133 -5.51 3.18 13.28
C VAL A 133 -5.66 4.50 14.04
N SER A 134 -4.85 4.71 15.06
CA SER A 134 -4.73 5.98 15.77
C SER A 134 -3.30 6.26 16.15
N PHE A 135 -2.94 7.54 16.29
CA PHE A 135 -1.60 7.96 16.65
C PHE A 135 -1.59 9.41 17.15
N GLU A 136 -0.49 9.82 17.78
CA GLU A 136 -0.43 11.11 18.50
C GLU A 136 0.28 12.20 17.69
N ASN A 137 1.42 11.90 17.05
CA ASN A 137 2.20 12.88 16.29
C ASN A 137 2.59 12.37 14.91
N GLY A 138 2.66 13.27 13.93
CA GLY A 138 3.13 13.00 12.56
C GLY A 138 2.02 12.98 11.51
N THR A 139 2.33 12.44 10.33
CA THR A 139 1.36 12.26 9.23
C THR A 139 1.50 10.85 8.65
N LEU A 140 0.36 10.17 8.46
CA LEU A 140 0.30 8.86 7.84
C LEU A 140 -0.48 8.92 6.53
N LEU A 141 0.10 8.36 5.46
CA LEU A 141 -0.67 7.88 4.33
C LEU A 141 -1.13 6.44 4.62
N ILE A 142 -2.43 6.23 4.49
CA ILE A 142 -3.10 4.97 4.79
C ILE A 142 -3.65 4.43 3.47
N PHE A 143 -3.04 3.35 3.00
CA PHE A 143 -3.43 2.67 1.77
C PHE A 143 -4.32 1.48 2.13
N GLU A 144 -5.50 1.41 1.52
CA GLU A 144 -6.46 0.34 1.69
C GLU A 144 -6.79 -0.23 0.31
N SER A 145 -6.59 -1.53 0.15
CA SER A 145 -7.05 -2.24 -1.04
C SER A 145 -8.12 -3.23 -0.60
N PRO A 146 -9.41 -2.88 -0.66
CA PRO A 146 -10.47 -3.86 -0.51
C PRO A 146 -10.19 -4.96 -1.54
N GLN A 147 -9.93 -6.18 -1.08
CA GLN A 147 -9.92 -7.31 -2.00
C GLN A 147 -11.34 -7.42 -2.53
N GLY A 148 -11.53 -7.03 -3.79
CA GLY A 148 -12.71 -7.43 -4.55
C GLY A 148 -12.70 -8.94 -4.57
N GLY A 149 -13.74 -9.56 -4.01
CA GLY A 149 -14.01 -10.97 -4.30
C GLY A 149 -14.02 -11.12 -5.82
N ALA A 150 -13.10 -11.93 -6.32
CA ALA A 150 -13.19 -12.40 -7.70
C ALA A 150 -14.58 -13.05 -7.82
N THR A 151 -15.43 -12.45 -8.65
CA THR A 151 -16.66 -13.09 -9.12
C THR A 151 -16.30 -13.93 -10.34
#